data_AF-A0A2I0IX61-F1
#
_entry.id   AF-A0A2I0IX61-F1
#
_cell.length_a   1.000
_cell.length_b   1.000
_cell.length_c   1.000
_cell.angle_alpha   90.00
_cell.angle_beta   90.00
_cell.angle_gamma   90.00
#
_symmetry.space_group_name_H-M   'P 1'
#
loop_
_entity.id
_entity.type
_entity.pdbx_description
1 polymer ?
#
loop_
_entity_poly.entity_id
_entity_poly.type
_entity_poly.pdbx_seq_one_letter_code
_entity_poly.pdbx_strand_id
1 'polypeptide(L)'
;MDVVEGEEEVEEAQLAKFVGVVRRNIQSDPEDNTWIEKVLDPRLRGHYSKRQARALVEVGIVCVEEDRSKRPTMDNIVDVLLECDNEPNVPAR
;
A
#
# COMPACT_ATOMS: atom_id res chain seq x y z
N MET A 1 -5.61 -35.65 8.66
CA MET A 1 -6.43 -34.62 7.96
C MET A 1 -5.81 -33.33 8.41
N ASP A 2 -4.66 -33.05 7.81
CA ASP A 2 -3.69 -32.09 8.28
C ASP A 2 -3.94 -30.83 7.47
N VAL A 3 -4.56 -29.85 8.11
CA VAL A 3 -5.09 -28.66 7.43
C VAL A 3 -4.65 -27.43 8.24
N VAL A 4 -3.67 -26.71 7.68
CA VAL A 4 -3.63 -25.23 7.56
C VAL A 4 -3.23 -24.39 8.79
N GLU A 5 -2.76 -24.94 9.91
CA GLU A 5 -2.28 -24.06 11.02
C GLU A 5 -0.91 -23.43 10.76
N GLY A 6 -0.01 -24.09 10.02
CA GLY A 6 1.37 -23.61 9.82
C GLY A 6 1.57 -22.65 8.64
N GLU A 7 0.61 -22.55 7.72
CA GLU A 7 0.73 -21.69 6.52
C GLU A 7 0.18 -20.28 6.79
N GLU A 8 -0.97 -20.16 7.48
CA GLU A 8 -1.56 -18.88 7.89
C GLU A 8 -0.63 -18.08 8.81
N GLU A 9 -0.01 -18.72 9.80
CA GLU A 9 0.90 -18.07 10.75
C GLU A 9 2.16 -17.52 10.06
N VAL A 10 2.65 -18.22 9.04
CA VAL A 10 3.82 -17.78 8.24
C VAL A 10 3.44 -16.62 7.33
N GLU A 11 2.24 -16.63 6.74
CA GLU A 11 1.74 -15.53 5.91
C GLU A 11 1.50 -14.25 6.72
N GLU A 12 0.94 -14.36 7.92
CA GLU A 12 0.72 -13.22 8.83
C GLU A 12 2.06 -12.59 9.24
N ALA A 13 3.07 -13.40 9.57
CA ALA A 13 4.41 -12.92 9.90
C ALA A 13 5.10 -12.24 8.70
N GLN A 14 4.91 -12.76 7.48
CA GLN A 14 5.44 -12.14 6.26
C GLN A 14 4.76 -10.80 5.97
N LEU A 15 3.43 -10.74 6.12
CA LEU A 15 2.66 -9.51 5.94
C LEU A 15 3.08 -8.45 6.96
N ALA A 16 3.16 -8.79 8.24
CA ALA A 16 3.60 -7.87 9.29
C ALA A 16 5.00 -7.32 9.03
N LYS A 17 5.93 -8.18 8.58
CA LYS A 17 7.28 -7.77 8.18
C LYS A 17 7.25 -6.82 6.99
N PHE A 18 6.46 -7.14 5.96
CA PHE A 18 6.31 -6.30 4.78
C PHE A 18 5.75 -4.91 5.14
N VAL A 19 4.67 -4.86 5.92
CA VAL A 19 4.06 -3.61 6.41
C VAL A 19 5.08 -2.77 7.18
N GLY A 20 5.88 -3.40 8.06
CA GLY A 20 6.94 -2.72 8.80
C GLY A 20 8.09 -2.18 7.93
N VAL A 21 8.39 -2.82 6.80
CA VAL A 21 9.35 -2.29 5.80
C VAL A 21 8.75 -1.08 5.09
N VAL A 22 7.53 -1.21 4.57
CA VAL A 22 6.89 -0.14 3.80
C VAL A 22 6.67 1.12 4.68
N ARG A 23 6.27 0.96 5.94
CA ARG A 23 6.14 2.07 6.89
C ARG A 23 7.41 2.87 7.08
N ARG A 24 8.54 2.18 7.22
CA ARG A 24 9.84 2.85 7.36
C ARG A 24 10.21 3.64 6.10
N ASN A 25 9.89 3.11 4.92
CA ASN A 25 10.11 3.81 3.66
C ASN A 25 9.26 5.08 3.56
N ILE A 26 7.96 5.00 3.89
CA ILE A 26 7.04 6.16 3.90
C ILE A 26 7.54 7.27 4.83
N GLN A 27 8.06 6.90 6.01
CA GLN A 27 8.48 7.85 7.06
C GLN A 27 9.90 8.39 6.89
N SER A 28 10.70 7.84 5.97
CA SER A 28 12.12 8.23 5.84
C SER A 28 12.28 9.62 5.22
N ASP A 29 11.62 9.88 4.10
CA ASP A 29 11.61 11.18 3.41
C ASP A 29 10.24 11.37 2.71
N PRO A 30 9.48 12.42 3.05
CA PRO A 30 8.19 12.72 2.43
C PRO A 30 8.24 12.93 0.91
N GLU A 31 9.37 13.34 0.35
CA GLU A 31 9.52 13.57 -1.09
C GLU A 31 10.12 12.37 -1.83
N ASP A 32 10.75 11.43 -1.09
CA ASP A 32 11.31 10.21 -1.68
C ASP A 32 10.22 9.20 -2.06
N ASN A 33 10.10 8.98 -3.37
CA ASN A 33 9.19 8.02 -3.98
C ASN A 33 9.93 6.86 -4.65
N THR A 34 11.26 6.74 -4.47
CA THR A 34 12.08 5.70 -5.10
C THR A 34 11.73 4.28 -4.65
N TRP A 35 11.15 4.15 -3.45
CA TRP A 35 10.74 2.86 -2.89
C TRP A 35 9.44 2.32 -3.50
N ILE A 36 8.61 3.18 -4.13
CA ILE A 36 7.31 2.80 -4.69
C ILE A 36 7.47 1.72 -5.77
N GLU A 37 8.48 1.85 -6.63
CA GLU A 37 8.78 0.88 -7.69
C GLU A 37 9.13 -0.52 -7.15
N LYS A 38 9.57 -0.63 -5.89
CA LYS A 38 9.87 -1.91 -5.23
C LYS A 38 8.63 -2.57 -4.61
N VAL A 39 7.54 -1.82 -4.47
CA VAL A 39 6.30 -2.25 -3.82
C VAL A 39 5.20 -2.54 -4.85
N LEU A 40 5.17 -1.80 -5.95
CA LEU A 40 4.16 -1.98 -6.99
C LEU A 40 4.45 -3.18 -7.89
N ASP A 41 3.40 -3.65 -8.55
CA ASP A 41 3.48 -4.71 -9.54
C ASP A 41 4.39 -4.30 -10.73
N PRO A 42 5.48 -5.04 -11.02
CA PRO A 42 6.38 -4.75 -12.14
C PRO A 42 5.67 -4.71 -13.51
N ARG A 43 4.52 -5.39 -13.65
CA ARG A 43 3.70 -5.39 -14.87
C ARG A 43 3.08 -4.03 -15.17
N LEU A 44 3.00 -3.13 -14.19
CA LEU A 44 2.60 -1.74 -14.42
C LEU A 44 3.63 -0.97 -15.24
N ARG A 45 4.90 -1.41 -15.28
CA ARG A 45 5.97 -0.82 -16.13
C ARG A 45 6.09 0.72 -16.05
N GLY A 46 5.82 1.29 -14.87
CA GLY A 46 5.84 2.74 -14.69
C GLY A 46 4.61 3.49 -15.23
N HIS A 47 3.60 2.79 -15.74
CA HIS A 47 2.32 3.35 -16.17
C HIS A 47 1.39 3.64 -14.99
N TYR A 48 1.84 4.56 -14.13
CA TYR A 48 1.07 5.04 -12.98
C TYR A 48 1.59 6.42 -12.56
N SER A 49 0.73 7.22 -11.95
CA SER A 49 1.17 8.41 -11.24
C SER A 49 1.88 8.00 -9.94
N LYS A 50 3.09 8.52 -9.70
CA LYS A 50 3.80 8.31 -8.44
C LYS A 50 2.99 8.82 -7.24
N ARG A 51 2.24 9.91 -7.41
CA ARG A 51 1.39 10.49 -6.37
C ARG A 51 0.24 9.54 -6.02
N GLN A 52 -0.48 9.07 -7.05
CA GLN A 52 -1.61 8.14 -6.85
C GLN A 52 -1.13 6.80 -6.28
N ALA A 53 -0.01 6.28 -6.78
CA ALA A 53 0.59 5.05 -6.26
C ALA A 53 0.99 5.18 -4.79
N ARG A 54 1.62 6.30 -4.41
CA ARG A 54 1.97 6.56 -3.02
C ARG A 54 0.74 6.53 -2.12
N ALA A 55 -0.30 7.28 -2.51
CA ALA A 55 -1.54 7.36 -1.74
C ALA A 55 -2.22 5.99 -1.59
N LEU A 56 -2.26 5.18 -2.67
CA LEU A 56 -2.80 3.82 -2.62
C LEU A 56 -2.01 2.92 -1.65
N VAL A 57 -0.68 3.01 -1.67
CA VAL A 57 0.14 2.24 -0.72
C VAL A 57 -0.08 2.71 0.71
N GLU A 58 -0.10 4.02 0.96
CA GLU A 58 -0.36 4.58 2.29
C GLU A 58 -1.73 4.11 2.83
N VAL A 59 -2.79 4.18 2.01
CA VAL A 59 -4.12 3.64 2.33
C VAL A 59 -4.05 2.15 2.65
N GLY A 60 -3.40 1.36 1.81
CA GLY A 60 -3.25 -0.09 2.04
C GLY A 60 -2.58 -0.40 3.38
N ILE A 61 -1.52 0.34 3.72
CA ILE A 61 -0.77 0.17 4.96
C ILE A 61 -1.59 0.51 6.21
N VAL A 62 -2.43 1.55 6.18
CA VAL A 62 -3.30 1.86 7.34
C VAL A 62 -4.51 0.93 7.44
N CYS A 63 -4.99 0.37 6.33
CA CYS A 63 -6.09 -0.59 6.32
C CYS A 63 -5.74 -1.93 6.99
N VAL A 64 -4.46 -2.31 6.93
CA VAL A 64 -3.95 -3.56 7.52
C VAL A 64 -3.31 -3.36 8.90
N GLU A 65 -3.63 -2.25 9.58
CA GLU A 65 -3.22 -2.06 10.97
C GLU A 65 -3.67 -3.22 11.85
N GLU A 66 -2.77 -3.68 12.71
CA GLU A 66 -3.08 -4.74 13.68
C GLU A 66 -4.17 -4.26 14.64
N ASP A 67 -4.03 -3.02 15.12
CA ASP A 67 -5.04 -2.34 15.92
C ASP A 67 -6.22 -1.93 15.03
N ARG A 68 -7.34 -2.66 15.18
CA ARG A 68 -8.59 -2.43 14.45
C ARG A 68 -9.12 -1.01 14.62
N SER A 69 -8.85 -0.35 15.75
CA SER A 69 -9.32 1.02 16.00
C SER A 69 -8.57 2.08 15.20
N LYS A 70 -7.39 1.75 14.67
CA LYS A 70 -6.58 2.63 13.82
C LYS A 70 -6.85 2.47 12.33
N ARG A 71 -7.61 1.44 11.93
CA ARG A 71 -8.00 1.24 10.53
C ARG A 71 -8.94 2.36 10.11
N PRO A 72 -8.75 2.96 8.93
CA PRO A 72 -9.65 4.00 8.45
C PRO A 72 -11.05 3.45 8.16
N THR A 73 -12.04 4.32 8.22
CA THR A 73 -13.37 4.01 7.69
C THR A 73 -13.36 4.03 6.17
N MET A 74 -14.32 3.37 5.54
CA MET A 74 -14.48 3.44 4.07
C MET A 74 -14.69 4.87 3.58
N ASP A 75 -15.37 5.72 4.35
CA ASP A 75 -15.55 7.14 4.01
C ASP A 75 -14.20 7.86 3.94
N ASN A 76 -13.33 7.68 4.95
CA ASN A 76 -11.99 8.26 4.93
C ASN A 76 -11.13 7.73 3.77
N ILE A 77 -11.26 6.43 3.43
CA ILE A 77 -10.56 5.85 2.29
C ILE A 77 -11.01 6.52 0.99
N VAL A 78 -12.31 6.69 0.79
CA VAL A 78 -12.87 7.31 -0.43
C VAL A 78 -12.40 8.76 -0.56
N ASP A 79 -12.40 9.53 0.53
CA ASP A 79 -11.91 10.92 0.52
C ASP A 79 -10.47 11.01 0.02
N VAL A 80 -9.56 10.21 0.57
CA VAL A 80 -8.14 10.17 0.16
C VAL A 80 -7.99 9.78 -1.32
N LEU A 81 -8.77 8.79 -1.78
CA LEU A 81 -8.69 8.34 -3.17
C LEU A 81 -9.21 9.39 -4.15
N LEU A 82 -10.28 10.11 -3.81
CA LEU A 82 -10.83 11.19 -4.62
C LEU A 82 -9.89 12.39 -4.71
N GLU A 83 -9.21 12.76 -3.63
CA GLU A 83 -8.19 13.81 -3.65
C GLU A 83 -7.06 13.50 -4.65
N CYS A 84 -6.71 12.21 -4.76
CA CYS A 84 -5.63 11.74 -5.63
C CYS A 84 -6.03 11.64 -7.11
N ASP A 85 -7.31 11.48 -7.43
CA ASP A 85 -7.82 11.25 -8.81
C ASP A 85 -7.77 12.49 -9.73
N ASN A 86 -7.41 13.66 -9.19
CA ASN A 86 -7.31 14.91 -9.96
C ASN A 86 -6.13 14.96 -10.97
N GLU A 87 -5.53 13.83 -11.37
CA GLU A 87 -4.47 13.79 -12.40
C GLU A 87 -5.00 13.38 -13.78
N PRO A 88 -4.50 13.98 -14.87
CA PRO A 88 -4.83 13.52 -16.21
C PRO A 88 -4.34 12.07 -16.38
N ASN A 89 -5.27 11.21 -16.78
CA ASN A 89 -5.08 9.79 -17.05
C ASN A 89 -3.79 9.56 -17.87
N VAL A 90 -2.83 8.79 -17.32
CA VAL A 90 -1.57 8.49 -18.03
C VAL A 90 -1.93 7.65 -19.25
N PRO A 91 -1.70 8.13 -20.49
CA PRO A 91 -2.08 7.37 -21.67
C PRO A 91 -1.29 6.06 -21.71
N ALA A 92 -2.02 4.95 -21.87
CA ALA A 92 -1.44 3.67 -22.26
C ALA A 92 -0.76 3.86 -23.63
N ARG A 93 0.55 3.57 -23.71
CA ARG A 93 1.30 3.56 -24.98
C ARG A 93 1.14 2.21 -25.67
#